data_AF-A0A9E5NEQ4-F1
#
_entry.id   AF-A0A9E5NEQ4-F1
#
_cell.length_a   1.000
_cell.length_b   1.000
_cell.length_c   1.000
_cell.angle_alpha   90.00
_cell.angle_beta   90.00
_cell.angle_gamma   90.00
#
_symmetry.space_group_name_H-M   'P 1'
#
loop_
_entity.id
_entity.type
_entity.pdbx_description
1 polymer ?
#
loop_
_entity_poly.entity_id
_entity_poly.type
_entity_poly.pdbx_seq_one_letter_code
_entity_poly.pdbx_strand_id
1 'polypeptide(L)'
;YWGLWTETAVGITTWAHRPLAVMVLPLAYIADSEGTPVPWNESRWVDDEFTELLQQAQGTLDVEARREIMADLQRIQQERGSIGIAWWVNFWAISNPGFQG
;
A
#
# COMPACT_ATOMS: atom_id res chain seq x y z
N TYR A 1 -18.26 6.63 0.15
CA TYR A 1 -16.83 6.31 0.22
C TYR A 1 -16.43 5.40 -0.95
N TRP A 2 -16.79 4.11 -0.93
CA TRP A 2 -16.32 3.11 -1.91
C TRP A 2 -16.54 3.41 -3.40
N GLY A 3 -17.58 4.17 -3.77
CA GLY A 3 -17.81 4.55 -5.17
C GLY A 3 -17.14 5.86 -5.62
N LEU A 4 -16.38 6.54 -4.74
CA LEU A 4 -15.81 7.86 -5.02
C LEU A 4 -14.33 7.99 -4.64
N TRP A 5 -13.81 7.08 -3.81
CA TRP A 5 -12.48 7.24 -3.23
C TRP A 5 -11.34 7.19 -4.24
N THR A 6 -11.53 6.56 -5.41
CA THR A 6 -10.61 6.59 -6.56
C THR A 6 -10.88 7.73 -7.53
N GLU A 7 -12.02 8.42 -7.41
CA GLU A 7 -12.47 9.45 -8.35
C GLU A 7 -12.26 10.88 -7.83
N THR A 8 -11.99 11.04 -6.54
CA THR A 8 -11.73 12.36 -5.95
C THR A 8 -10.34 12.85 -6.33
N ALA A 9 -10.21 14.16 -6.58
CA ALA A 9 -8.91 14.79 -6.86
C ALA A 9 -7.96 14.74 -5.63
N VAL A 10 -8.54 14.82 -4.42
CA VAL A 10 -7.82 14.64 -3.16
C VAL A 10 -8.72 13.86 -2.21
N GLY A 11 -8.20 12.76 -1.67
CA GLY A 11 -8.90 11.91 -0.72
C GLY A 11 -8.02 11.62 0.49
N ILE A 12 -8.63 11.51 1.66
CA ILE A 12 -7.98 10.94 2.85
C ILE A 12 -8.45 9.49 2.92
N THR A 13 -7.59 8.59 2.49
CA THR A 13 -7.84 7.15 2.42
C THR A 13 -7.12 6.45 3.57
N THR A 14 -7.78 5.49 4.22
CA THR A 14 -7.16 4.71 5.29
C THR A 14 -6.70 3.36 4.76
N TRP A 15 -5.40 3.11 4.86
CA TRP A 15 -4.79 1.82 4.52
C TRP A 15 -4.51 1.01 5.79
N ALA A 16 -5.30 -0.03 6.03
CA ALA A 16 -5.07 -0.97 7.13
C ALA A 16 -3.94 -1.95 6.80
N HIS A 17 -3.17 -2.35 7.81
CA HIS A 17 -2.12 -3.36 7.65
C HIS A 17 -2.67 -4.70 7.13
N ARG A 18 -1.77 -5.51 6.58
CA ARG A 18 -1.99 -6.91 6.22
C ARG A 18 -0.94 -7.77 6.94
N PRO A 19 -1.11 -9.10 7.02
CA PRO A 19 -0.17 -9.96 7.75
C PRO A 19 1.29 -9.81 7.31
N LEU A 20 1.53 -9.49 6.03
CA LEU A 20 2.85 -9.18 5.50
C LEU A 20 2.89 -7.76 4.95
N ALA A 21 4.00 -7.06 5.21
CA ALA A 21 4.21 -5.67 4.79
C ALA A 21 4.10 -5.47 3.27
N VAL A 22 4.43 -6.48 2.47
CA VAL A 22 4.41 -6.45 1.00
C VAL A 22 3.02 -6.61 0.37
N MET A 23 1.99 -6.98 1.14
CA MET A 23 0.68 -7.34 0.57
C MET A 23 -0.20 -6.15 0.21
N VAL A 24 0.05 -4.97 0.79
CA VAL A 24 -0.79 -3.79 0.57
C VAL A 24 -0.45 -3.09 -0.74
N LEU A 25 0.84 -2.88 -0.99
CA LEU A 25 1.35 -2.15 -2.15
C LEU A 25 0.84 -2.64 -3.53
N PRO A 26 0.73 -3.95 -3.83
CA PRO A 26 0.28 -4.41 -5.16
C PRO A 26 -1.21 -4.16 -5.40
N LEU A 27 -1.97 -3.82 -4.36
CA LEU A 27 -3.38 -3.44 -4.54
C LEU A 27 -3.49 -2.04 -5.12
N ALA A 28 -2.50 -1.17 -4.89
CA ALA A 28 -2.63 0.27 -5.12
C ALA A 28 -1.56 0.90 -6.02
N TYR A 29 -0.34 0.38 -6.11
CA TYR A 29 0.77 1.14 -6.70
C TYR A 29 1.48 0.41 -7.83
N ILE A 30 0.72 -0.40 -8.58
CA ILE A 30 1.18 -1.08 -9.79
C ILE A 30 0.17 -0.89 -10.92
N ALA A 31 0.58 -1.27 -12.12
CA ALA A 31 -0.30 -1.41 -13.28
C ALA A 31 -0.46 -2.89 -13.66
N ASP A 32 -1.51 -3.19 -14.41
CA ASP A 32 -1.61 -4.45 -15.15
C ASP A 32 -0.67 -4.46 -16.38
N SER A 33 -0.69 -5.56 -17.14
CA SER A 33 0.15 -5.73 -18.33
C SER A 33 -0.15 -4.73 -19.46
N GLU A 34 -1.28 -4.04 -19.42
CA GLU A 34 -1.67 -3.02 -20.41
C GLU A 34 -1.28 -1.60 -19.94
N GLY A 35 -0.66 -1.48 -18.76
CA GLY A 35 -0.30 -0.19 -18.16
C GLY A 35 -1.48 0.48 -17.45
N THR A 36 -2.60 -0.23 -17.24
CA THR A 36 -3.75 0.30 -16.52
C THR A 36 -3.51 0.17 -15.01
N PRO A 37 -3.60 1.26 -14.22
CA PRO A 37 -3.50 1.18 -12.77
C PRO A 37 -4.50 0.19 -12.19
N VAL A 38 -4.06 -0.59 -11.19
CA VAL A 38 -4.94 -1.55 -10.50
C VAL A 38 -6.15 -0.85 -9.84
N PRO A 39 -7.29 -1.54 -9.63
CA PRO A 39 -8.56 -0.88 -9.28
C PRO A 39 -8.58 -0.10 -7.96
N TRP A 40 -7.62 -0.32 -7.07
CA TRP A 40 -7.52 0.38 -5.77
C TRP A 40 -6.46 1.48 -5.77
N ASN A 41 -5.88 1.81 -6.94
CA ASN A 41 -4.94 2.91 -7.07
C ASN A 41 -5.66 4.26 -7.10
N GLU A 42 -5.86 4.88 -5.92
CA GLU A 42 -6.52 6.18 -5.82
C GLU A 42 -5.71 7.32 -6.47
N SER A 43 -4.38 7.16 -6.50
CA SER A 43 -3.45 8.18 -7.01
C SER A 43 -3.25 8.14 -8.53
N ARG A 44 -3.62 7.02 -9.16
CA ARG A 44 -3.25 6.66 -10.54
C ARG A 44 -1.74 6.66 -10.81
N TRP A 45 -0.92 6.74 -9.76
CA TRP A 45 0.53 6.72 -9.85
C TRP A 45 1.03 5.31 -10.12
N VAL A 46 1.92 5.17 -11.09
CA VAL A 46 2.57 3.92 -11.46
C VAL A 46 4.02 4.21 -11.78
N ASP A 47 4.91 3.31 -11.39
CA ASP A 47 6.36 3.42 -11.61
C ASP A 47 6.91 2.01 -11.87
N ASP A 48 7.69 1.88 -12.96
CA ASP A 48 8.16 0.59 -13.45
C ASP A 48 9.18 -0.03 -12.48
N GLU A 49 10.12 0.76 -11.97
CA GLU A 49 11.13 0.32 -11.00
C GLU A 49 10.48 -0.11 -9.68
N PHE A 50 9.48 0.65 -9.22
CA PHE A 50 8.68 0.26 -8.05
C PHE A 50 7.98 -1.08 -8.26
N THR A 51 7.37 -1.26 -9.43
CA THR A 51 6.63 -2.49 -9.77
C THR A 51 7.55 -3.71 -9.80
N GLU A 52 8.72 -3.58 -10.42
CA GLU A 52 9.74 -4.65 -10.49
C GLU A 52 10.26 -5.03 -9.10
N LEU A 53 10.65 -4.05 -8.29
CA LEU A 53 11.14 -4.28 -6.93
C LEU A 53 10.04 -4.89 -6.04
N LEU A 54 8.79 -4.48 -6.21
CA LEU A 54 7.69 -5.04 -5.44
C LEU A 54 7.45 -6.51 -5.76
N GLN A 55 7.50 -6.88 -7.04
CA GLN A 55 7.42 -8.29 -7.46
C GLN A 55 8.56 -9.11 -6.85
N GLN A 56 9.79 -8.58 -6.87
CA GLN A 56 10.94 -9.21 -6.22
C GLN A 56 10.75 -9.35 -4.71
N ALA A 57 10.25 -8.32 -4.03
CA ALA A 57 10.00 -8.34 -2.59
C ALA A 57 8.96 -9.41 -2.20
N GLN A 58 7.90 -9.57 -3.00
CA GLN A 58 6.88 -10.61 -2.79
C GLN A 58 7.44 -12.02 -2.96
N GLY A 59 8.40 -12.22 -3.88
CA GLY A 59 9.08 -13.50 -4.10
C GLY A 59 10.21 -13.81 -3.11
N THR A 60 10.65 -12.83 -2.31
CA THR A 60 11.79 -12.98 -1.41
C THR A 60 11.36 -13.52 -0.04
N LEU A 61 11.74 -14.78 0.25
CA LEU A 61 11.41 -15.44 1.52
C LEU A 61 12.26 -14.93 2.69
N ASP A 62 13.56 -14.72 2.46
CA ASP A 62 14.48 -14.22 3.46
C ASP A 62 14.08 -12.81 3.93
N VAL A 63 13.96 -12.65 5.25
CA VAL A 63 13.41 -11.42 5.84
C VAL A 63 14.35 -10.25 5.67
N GLU A 64 15.67 -10.48 5.77
CA GLU A 64 16.66 -9.41 5.74
C GLU A 64 16.91 -8.95 4.30
N ALA A 65 17.01 -9.89 3.36
CA ALA A 65 17.04 -9.57 1.94
C ALA A 65 15.80 -8.78 1.50
N ARG A 66 14.61 -9.16 1.99
CA ARG A 66 13.37 -8.42 1.69
C ARG A 66 13.36 -7.03 2.34
N ARG A 67 13.98 -6.86 3.51
CA ARG A 67 14.06 -5.56 4.19
C ARG A 67 14.79 -4.52 3.34
N GLU A 68 15.90 -4.91 2.71
CA GLU A 68 16.66 -4.02 1.83
C GLU A 68 15.81 -3.57 0.62
N ILE A 69 15.10 -4.51 -0.03
CA ILE A 69 14.19 -4.19 -1.16
C ILE A 69 13.08 -3.23 -0.69
N MET A 70 12.53 -3.45 0.51
CA MET A 70 11.51 -2.57 1.08
C MET A 70 12.03 -1.15 1.38
N ALA A 71 13.31 -0.99 1.72
CA ALA A 71 13.91 0.32 1.90
C ALA A 71 13.95 1.10 0.57
N ASP A 72 14.29 0.44 -0.53
CA ASP A 72 14.24 1.03 -1.87
C ASP A 72 12.81 1.40 -2.27
N LEU A 73 11.83 0.52 -2.07
CA LEU A 73 10.42 0.81 -2.35
C LEU A 73 9.91 2.05 -1.58
N GLN A 74 10.32 2.20 -0.31
CA GLN A 74 9.97 3.36 0.50
C GLN A 74 10.65 4.63 0.01
N ARG A 75 11.92 4.55 -0.38
CA ARG A 75 12.67 5.67 -0.98
C ARG A 75 11.98 6.15 -2.26
N ILE A 76 11.60 5.23 -3.16
CA ILE A 76 10.89 5.57 -4.40
C ILE A 76 9.59 6.31 -4.10
N GLN A 77 8.77 5.80 -3.18
CA GLN A 77 7.54 6.50 -2.78
C GLN A 77 7.83 7.85 -2.12
N GLN A 78 8.91 8.00 -1.36
CA GLN A 78 9.24 9.27 -0.72
C GLN A 78 9.69 10.34 -1.72
N GLU A 79 10.42 9.93 -2.76
CA GLU A 79 11.04 10.82 -3.75
C GLU A 79 10.13 11.11 -4.95
N ARG A 80 9.36 10.10 -5.40
CA ARG A 80 8.52 10.14 -6.62
C ARG A 80 7.02 10.09 -6.36
N GLY A 81 6.61 9.64 -5.16
CA GLY A 81 5.32 9.90 -4.52
C GLY A 81 4.06 9.41 -5.22
N SER A 82 3.47 8.32 -4.71
CA SER A 82 2.07 7.97 -4.96
C SER A 82 1.10 8.76 -4.07
N ILE A 83 1.43 8.90 -2.78
CA ILE A 83 0.60 9.54 -1.76
C ILE A 83 1.46 10.29 -0.73
N GLY A 84 0.85 11.22 0.00
CA GLY A 84 1.44 11.79 1.22
C GLY A 84 0.95 11.04 2.47
N ILE A 85 1.86 10.48 3.26
CA ILE A 85 1.51 9.85 4.55
C ILE A 85 1.44 10.91 5.63
N ALA A 86 0.22 11.28 6.01
CA ALA A 86 0.01 12.35 6.98
C ALA A 86 0.15 11.89 8.45
N TRP A 87 -0.27 10.67 8.78
CA TRP A 87 -0.10 10.08 10.12
C TRP A 87 -0.30 8.56 10.13
N TRP A 88 0.13 7.92 11.22
CA TRP A 88 -0.19 6.54 11.56
C TRP A 88 -1.22 6.51 12.70
N VAL A 89 -2.21 5.63 12.62
CA VAL A 89 -3.33 5.58 13.58
C VAL A 89 -3.27 4.32 14.44
N ASN A 90 -3.49 4.48 15.74
CA ASN A 90 -3.84 3.36 16.61
C ASN A 90 -5.36 3.13 16.54
N PHE A 91 -5.77 1.88 16.29
CA PHE A 91 -7.17 1.47 16.31
C PHE A 91 -7.51 0.77 17.62
N TRP A 92 -8.56 1.24 18.28
CA TRP A 92 -9.06 0.68 19.53
C TRP A 92 -10.52 0.26 19.34
N ALA A 93 -10.85 -0.98 19.71
CA ALA A 93 -12.22 -1.44 19.82
C ALA A 93 -12.59 -1.48 21.31
N ILE A 94 -13.63 -0.74 21.70
CA ILE A 94 -14.14 -0.73 23.07
C ILE A 94 -15.41 -1.57 23.08
N SER A 95 -15.40 -2.67 23.82
CA SER A 95 -16.51 -3.61 23.95
C SER A 95 -16.99 -3.72 25.40
N ASN A 96 -18.24 -4.17 25.57
CA ASN A 96 -18.78 -4.50 26.88
C ASN A 96 -18.00 -5.69 27.47
N PRO A 97 -17.62 -5.71 28.76
CA PRO A 97 -16.91 -6.83 29.38
C PRO A 97 -17.64 -8.19 29.30
N GLY A 98 -18.96 -8.19 29.12
CA GLY A 98 -19.75 -9.40 28.90
C GLY A 98 -19.67 -9.97 27.48
N PHE A 99 -19.08 -9.24 26.53
CA PHE A 99 -18.82 -9.74 25.19
C PHE A 99 -17.59 -10.65 25.20
N GLN A 100 -17.78 -11.91 24.80
CA GLN A 100 -16.71 -12.89 24.63
C GLN A 100 -16.66 -13.32 23.17
N GLY A 101 -15.53 -13.03 22.50
CA GLY A 101 -15.33 -13.20 21.06
C GLY A 101 -15.02 -11.88 20.40
#